data_AF-H0EIY2-F1
#
_entry.id   AF-H0EIY2-F1
#
_cell.length_a   1.000
_cell.length_b   1.000
_cell.length_c   1.000
_cell.angle_alpha   90.00
_cell.angle_beta   90.00
_cell.angle_gamma   90.00
#
_symmetry.space_group_name_H-M   'P 1'
#
loop_
_entity.id
_entity.type
_entity.pdbx_description
1 polymer ?
#
loop_
_entity_poly.entity_id
_entity_poly.type
_entity_poly.pdbx_seq_one_letter_code
_entity_poly.pdbx_strand_id
1 'polypeptide(L)'
;MKFWVWLKPRGLDSLFESMLPKNIRSYYEFVEANVARRQKEEEVLKRSDAEEGRGRNDLFHYLFNATDELGNPGYNTDELYAEANLLIIAGSDTTATTLVGFWFYITRNLRVYEKLVKEIRTAFDRAEDIQVGTTLSSCNYLQACIDEVLRAAPAGVADLVREVLPGGLEIEGGRLPEGTQLGFGDPWTFRPERWIADSSTGVTPEDVARARSAFNPFTIGAGNCVGQKFAMEELLITVARTLWRMDARLVPGDNLGAGSSKLGWGSRDKNHIVLRDAWISIKDGPMVQFRKRVD
;
A
#
# COMPACT_ATOMS: atom_id res chain seq x y z
N MET A 1 1.75 -19.99 27.98
CA MET A 1 1.13 -19.98 26.64
C MET A 1 0.22 -21.19 26.32
N LYS A 2 0.46 -22.40 26.87
CA LYS A 2 -0.30 -23.63 26.50
C LYS A 2 -1.75 -23.75 27.01
N PHE A 3 -2.09 -23.18 28.18
CA PHE A 3 -3.42 -23.33 28.78
C PHE A 3 -4.53 -22.60 28.00
N TRP A 4 -4.28 -21.35 27.61
CA TRP A 4 -5.24 -20.53 26.85
C TRP A 4 -5.52 -21.09 25.45
N VAL A 5 -4.49 -21.61 24.78
CA VAL A 5 -4.63 -22.26 23.46
C VAL A 5 -5.45 -23.56 23.58
N TRP A 6 -5.34 -24.30 24.69
CA TRP A 6 -6.13 -25.51 24.94
C TRP A 6 -7.61 -25.22 25.23
N LEU A 7 -7.90 -24.05 25.81
CA LEU A 7 -9.25 -23.58 26.14
C LEU A 7 -10.00 -22.96 24.95
N LYS A 8 -9.29 -22.37 23.98
CA LYS A 8 -9.87 -21.77 22.76
C LYS A 8 -10.98 -22.62 22.12
N PRO A 9 -10.70 -23.86 21.66
CA PRO A 9 -11.72 -24.71 21.02
C PRO A 9 -12.76 -25.29 22.00
N ARG A 10 -12.66 -25.02 23.31
CA ARG A 10 -13.56 -25.53 24.37
C ARG A 10 -14.47 -24.44 24.93
N GLY A 11 -14.86 -23.48 24.09
CA GLY A 11 -15.84 -22.44 24.42
C GLY A 11 -15.25 -21.08 24.78
N LEU A 12 -13.92 -20.97 24.87
CA LEU A 12 -13.27 -19.68 25.08
C LEU A 12 -13.36 -18.79 23.81
N ASP A 13 -13.32 -19.38 22.61
CA ASP A 13 -13.53 -18.62 21.37
C ASP A 13 -14.96 -18.04 21.31
N SER A 14 -15.98 -18.83 21.66
CA SER A 14 -17.37 -18.35 21.74
C SER A 14 -17.56 -17.24 22.79
N LEU A 15 -16.85 -17.33 23.92
CA LEU A 15 -16.82 -16.26 24.91
C LEU A 15 -16.20 -14.98 24.33
N PHE A 16 -15.06 -15.08 23.65
CA PHE A 16 -14.43 -13.94 23.00
C PHE A 16 -15.31 -13.33 21.91
N GLU A 17 -15.97 -14.15 21.09
CA GLU A 17 -16.94 -13.71 20.08
C GLU A 17 -18.12 -12.93 20.69
N SER A 18 -18.64 -13.39 21.83
CA SER A 18 -19.71 -12.71 22.55
C SER A 18 -19.28 -11.33 23.08
N MET A 19 -17.98 -11.18 23.40
CA MET A 19 -17.37 -9.95 23.88
C MET A 19 -16.83 -9.06 22.76
N LEU A 20 -16.92 -9.47 21.48
CA LEU A 20 -16.44 -8.65 20.37
C LEU A 20 -17.21 -7.32 20.28
N PRO A 21 -16.51 -6.19 20.17
CA PRO A 21 -17.11 -4.90 19.84
C PRO A 21 -17.96 -4.96 18.57
N LYS A 22 -19.05 -4.18 18.54
CA LYS A 22 -20.01 -4.17 17.42
C LYS A 22 -19.34 -3.93 16.07
N ASN A 23 -18.37 -3.02 16.00
CA ASN A 23 -17.65 -2.71 14.76
C ASN A 23 -16.83 -3.90 14.23
N ILE A 24 -16.26 -4.72 15.12
CA ILE A 24 -15.50 -5.91 14.73
C ILE A 24 -16.46 -6.98 14.21
N ARG A 25 -17.59 -7.19 14.89
CA ARG A 25 -18.62 -8.13 14.44
C ARG A 25 -19.18 -7.76 13.07
N SER A 26 -19.55 -6.48 12.88
CA SER A 26 -20.06 -6.00 11.60
C SER A 26 -19.04 -6.13 10.46
N TYR A 27 -17.74 -6.03 10.76
CA TYR A 27 -16.70 -6.28 9.77
C TYR A 27 -16.63 -7.75 9.36
N TYR A 28 -16.64 -8.70 10.31
CA TYR A 28 -16.67 -10.13 9.97
C TYR A 28 -17.93 -10.52 9.21
N GLU A 29 -19.10 -10.04 9.64
CA GLU A 29 -20.37 -10.23 8.92
C GLU A 29 -20.30 -9.67 7.49
N PHE A 30 -19.63 -8.53 7.29
CA PHE A 30 -19.39 -7.96 5.95
C PHE A 30 -18.50 -8.86 5.09
N VAL A 31 -17.42 -9.41 5.64
CA VAL A 31 -16.51 -10.32 4.91
C VAL A 31 -17.27 -11.58 4.49
N GLU A 32 -17.93 -12.25 5.44
CA GLU A 32 -18.69 -13.47 5.20
C GLU A 32 -19.80 -13.25 4.17
N ALA A 33 -20.57 -12.17 4.30
CA ALA A 33 -21.64 -11.85 3.36
C ALA A 33 -21.12 -11.63 1.94
N ASN A 34 -19.96 -10.99 1.76
CA ASN A 34 -19.37 -10.78 0.44
C ASN A 34 -18.84 -12.06 -0.18
N VAL A 35 -18.15 -12.91 0.59
CA VAL A 35 -17.66 -14.20 0.09
C VAL A 35 -18.83 -15.10 -0.28
N ALA A 36 -19.85 -15.21 0.59
CA ALA A 36 -21.04 -16.01 0.32
C ALA A 36 -21.81 -15.50 -0.91
N ARG A 37 -21.94 -14.18 -1.09
CA ARG A 37 -22.54 -13.59 -2.29
C ARG A 37 -21.73 -13.94 -3.54
N ARG A 38 -20.40 -13.75 -3.51
CA ARG A 38 -19.52 -14.00 -4.64
C ARG A 38 -19.45 -15.48 -5.01
N GLN A 39 -19.53 -16.39 -4.03
CA GLN A 39 -19.61 -17.83 -4.24
C GLN A 39 -20.91 -18.22 -4.96
N LYS A 40 -22.06 -17.66 -4.57
CA LYS A 40 -23.33 -17.86 -5.29
C LYS A 40 -23.24 -17.38 -6.74
N GLU A 41 -22.62 -16.22 -6.97
CA GLU A 41 -22.37 -15.71 -8.32
C GLU A 41 -21.52 -16.70 -9.14
N GLU A 42 -20.48 -17.29 -8.55
CA GLU A 42 -19.62 -18.28 -9.20
C GLU A 42 -20.40 -19.55 -9.57
N GLU A 43 -21.22 -20.07 -8.66
CA GLU A 43 -22.03 -21.27 -8.91
C GLU A 43 -23.05 -21.05 -10.04
N VAL A 44 -23.65 -19.86 -10.09
CA VAL A 44 -24.56 -19.48 -11.18
C VAL A 44 -23.81 -19.42 -12.50
N LEU A 45 -22.62 -18.82 -12.54
CA LEU A 45 -21.79 -18.76 -13.74
C LEU A 45 -21.42 -20.16 -14.24
N LYS A 46 -20.95 -21.04 -13.35
CA LYS A 46 -20.62 -22.44 -13.68
C LYS A 46 -21.80 -23.23 -14.25
N ARG A 47 -23.02 -23.00 -13.76
CA ARG A 47 -24.23 -23.69 -14.24
C ARG A 47 -24.75 -23.15 -15.57
N SER A 48 -24.36 -21.93 -15.95
CA SER A 48 -24.91 -21.24 -17.10
C SER A 48 -24.22 -21.58 -18.44
N ASP A 49 -23.25 -22.49 -18.47
CA ASP A 49 -22.38 -22.77 -19.63
C ASP A 49 -21.87 -21.47 -20.29
N ALA A 50 -21.69 -20.41 -19.50
CA ALA A 50 -21.13 -19.17 -19.99
C ALA A 50 -19.72 -19.48 -20.49
N GLU A 51 -19.48 -19.27 -21.79
CA GLU A 51 -18.18 -19.50 -22.45
C GLU A 51 -17.03 -19.05 -21.53
N GLU A 52 -16.01 -19.90 -21.40
CA GLU A 52 -14.75 -19.57 -20.73
C GLU A 52 -14.28 -18.18 -21.19
N GLY A 53 -14.33 -17.20 -20.28
CA GLY A 53 -13.96 -15.81 -20.56
C GLY A 53 -15.10 -14.76 -20.55
N ARG A 54 -16.37 -15.16 -20.40
CA ARG A 54 -17.49 -14.20 -20.23
C ARG A 54 -17.87 -13.91 -18.77
N GLY A 55 -17.22 -14.54 -17.80
CA GLY A 55 -17.45 -14.39 -16.36
C GLY A 55 -16.51 -13.37 -15.67
N ARG A 56 -16.79 -13.04 -14.40
CA ARG A 56 -15.94 -12.19 -13.56
C ARG A 56 -14.73 -12.99 -13.06
N ASN A 57 -13.63 -12.94 -13.79
CA ASN A 57 -12.37 -13.63 -13.45
C ASN A 57 -11.55 -12.85 -12.43
N ASP A 58 -12.11 -12.60 -11.26
CA ASP A 58 -11.41 -11.98 -10.14
C ASP A 58 -10.60 -12.99 -9.32
N LEU A 59 -9.89 -12.54 -8.28
CA LEU A 59 -9.08 -13.41 -7.44
C LEU A 59 -9.90 -14.56 -6.83
N PHE A 60 -11.16 -14.31 -6.45
CA PHE A 60 -12.04 -15.34 -5.89
C PHE A 60 -12.49 -16.37 -6.92
N HIS A 61 -12.64 -16.01 -8.20
CA HIS A 61 -12.81 -17.00 -9.25
C HIS A 61 -11.67 -18.03 -9.22
N TYR A 62 -10.42 -17.59 -9.11
CA TYR A 62 -9.28 -18.50 -9.05
C TYR A 62 -9.22 -19.29 -7.73
N LEU A 63 -9.52 -18.67 -6.59
CA LEU A 63 -9.55 -19.37 -5.30
C LEU A 63 -10.63 -20.46 -5.23
N PHE A 64 -11.83 -20.20 -5.77
CA PHE A 64 -12.91 -21.20 -5.82
C PHE A 64 -12.64 -22.37 -6.77
N ASN A 65 -11.73 -22.18 -7.74
CA ASN A 65 -11.37 -23.17 -8.74
C ASN A 65 -9.98 -23.80 -8.49
N ALA A 66 -9.28 -23.37 -7.44
CA ALA A 66 -8.01 -23.95 -7.05
C ALA A 66 -8.22 -25.39 -6.56
N THR A 67 -7.28 -26.27 -6.89
CA THR A 67 -7.28 -27.66 -6.44
C THR A 67 -5.93 -28.03 -5.81
N ASP A 68 -5.95 -28.93 -4.83
CA ASP A 68 -4.73 -29.54 -4.29
C ASP A 68 -4.13 -30.57 -5.27
N GLU A 69 -3.00 -31.17 -4.90
CA GLU A 69 -2.31 -32.21 -5.71
C GLU A 69 -3.16 -33.48 -5.90
N LEU A 70 -4.20 -33.67 -5.07
CA LEU A 70 -5.12 -34.81 -5.11
C LEU A 70 -6.41 -34.49 -5.88
N GLY A 71 -6.57 -33.26 -6.39
CA GLY A 71 -7.74 -32.80 -7.12
C GLY A 71 -8.92 -32.38 -6.25
N ASN A 72 -8.75 -32.26 -4.93
CA ASN A 72 -9.77 -31.71 -4.03
C ASN A 72 -9.77 -30.18 -4.11
N PRO A 73 -10.86 -29.49 -3.69
CA PRO A 73 -10.85 -28.03 -3.56
C PRO A 73 -9.66 -27.57 -2.71
N GLY A 74 -8.90 -26.61 -3.23
CA GLY A 74 -7.68 -26.11 -2.60
C GLY A 74 -7.94 -25.26 -1.35
N TYR A 75 -9.19 -24.81 -1.16
CA TYR A 75 -9.62 -24.03 -0.01
C TYR A 75 -11.00 -24.48 0.47
N ASN A 76 -11.17 -24.60 1.79
CA ASN A 76 -12.48 -24.72 2.42
C ASN A 76 -13.12 -23.33 2.67
N THR A 77 -14.37 -23.32 3.13
CA THR A 77 -15.12 -22.07 3.36
C THR A 77 -14.45 -21.13 4.38
N ASP A 78 -13.93 -21.67 5.49
CA ASP A 78 -13.28 -20.87 6.52
C ASP A 78 -11.97 -20.29 6.01
N GLU A 79 -11.23 -21.05 5.20
CA GLU A 79 -10.01 -20.57 4.52
C GLU A 79 -10.34 -19.47 3.51
N LEU A 80 -11.42 -19.58 2.75
CA LEU A 80 -11.88 -18.53 1.84
C LEU A 80 -12.25 -17.24 2.58
N TYR A 81 -12.86 -17.35 3.76
CA TYR A 81 -13.12 -16.20 4.63
C TYR A 81 -11.83 -15.59 5.17
N ALA A 82 -10.84 -16.42 5.54
CA ALA A 82 -9.54 -15.96 5.98
C ALA A 82 -8.78 -15.23 4.86
N GLU A 83 -8.77 -15.77 3.63
CA GLU A 83 -8.19 -15.13 2.45
C GLU A 83 -8.87 -13.80 2.14
N ALA A 84 -10.21 -13.75 2.16
CA ALA A 84 -10.95 -12.51 1.96
C ALA A 84 -10.55 -11.43 2.97
N ASN A 85 -10.47 -11.82 4.24
CA ASN A 85 -10.09 -10.93 5.32
C ASN A 85 -8.65 -10.40 5.13
N LEU A 86 -7.71 -11.27 4.80
CA LEU A 86 -6.32 -10.90 4.53
C LEU A 86 -6.24 -9.90 3.36
N LEU A 87 -6.91 -10.19 2.25
CA LEU A 87 -6.88 -9.37 1.04
C LEU A 87 -7.50 -7.99 1.26
N ILE A 88 -8.61 -7.91 2.00
CA ILE A 88 -9.26 -6.63 2.33
C ILE A 88 -8.32 -5.77 3.16
N ILE A 89 -7.74 -6.31 4.23
CA ILE A 89 -6.81 -5.57 5.10
C ILE A 89 -5.56 -5.16 4.32
N ALA A 90 -4.95 -6.11 3.60
CA ALA A 90 -3.72 -5.88 2.85
C ALA A 90 -3.90 -4.81 1.76
N GLY A 91 -5.02 -4.81 1.02
CA GLY A 91 -5.28 -3.85 -0.04
C GLY A 91 -5.78 -2.49 0.44
N SER A 92 -6.56 -2.45 1.52
CA SER A 92 -7.16 -1.19 1.99
C SER A 92 -6.21 -0.34 2.84
N ASP A 93 -5.70 -0.89 3.95
CA ASP A 93 -4.95 -0.10 4.92
C ASP A 93 -3.59 0.36 4.38
N THR A 94 -2.95 -0.46 3.53
CA THR A 94 -1.66 -0.09 2.93
C THR A 94 -1.80 1.03 1.91
N THR A 95 -2.71 0.89 0.94
CA THR A 95 -3.01 1.93 -0.07
C THR A 95 -3.51 3.21 0.60
N ALA A 96 -4.40 3.12 1.59
CA ALA A 96 -4.90 4.28 2.32
C ALA A 96 -3.78 5.01 3.07
N THR A 97 -2.84 4.28 3.68
CA THR A 97 -1.66 4.89 4.33
C THR A 97 -0.81 5.64 3.33
N THR A 98 -0.50 5.02 2.19
CA THR A 98 0.29 5.64 1.13
C THR A 98 -0.41 6.90 0.59
N LEU A 99 -1.73 6.87 0.39
CA LEU A 99 -2.50 8.04 -0.03
C LEU A 99 -2.47 9.16 1.03
N VAL A 100 -2.55 8.83 2.32
CA VAL A 100 -2.40 9.81 3.40
C VAL A 100 -1.01 10.47 3.35
N GLY A 101 0.06 9.68 3.20
CA GLY A 101 1.42 10.19 3.01
C GLY A 101 1.56 11.04 1.74
N PHE A 102 0.93 10.60 0.64
CA PHE A 102 0.92 11.33 -0.62
C PHE A 102 0.33 12.72 -0.43
N TRP A 103 -0.89 12.82 0.12
CA TRP A 103 -1.51 14.11 0.36
C TRP A 103 -0.72 14.95 1.36
N PHE A 104 -0.09 14.31 2.36
CA PHE A 104 0.76 15.01 3.33
C PHE A 104 1.91 15.75 2.65
N TYR A 105 2.68 15.06 1.81
CA TYR A 105 3.85 15.64 1.18
C TYR A 105 3.50 16.53 -0.01
N ILE A 106 2.55 16.12 -0.85
CA ILE A 106 2.23 16.85 -2.09
C ILE A 106 1.59 18.21 -1.78
N THR A 107 0.66 18.28 -0.82
CA THR A 107 0.02 19.56 -0.47
C THR A 107 0.93 20.53 0.27
N ARG A 108 2.06 20.05 0.81
CA ARG A 108 3.10 20.85 1.48
C ARG A 108 4.25 21.25 0.55
N ASN A 109 4.29 20.72 -0.67
CA ASN A 109 5.35 20.97 -1.65
C ASN A 109 4.76 21.51 -2.96
N LEU A 110 4.47 22.82 -3.00
CA LEU A 110 3.81 23.46 -4.15
C LEU A 110 4.54 23.20 -5.48
N ARG A 111 5.87 23.28 -5.49
CA ARG A 111 6.70 22.99 -6.67
C ARG A 111 6.44 21.58 -7.23
N VAL A 112 6.34 20.59 -6.35
CA VAL A 112 6.09 19.19 -6.73
C VAL A 112 4.65 19.04 -7.20
N TYR A 113 3.70 19.62 -6.47
CA TYR A 113 2.28 19.61 -6.83
C TYR A 113 2.04 20.17 -8.23
N GLU A 114 2.58 21.35 -8.54
CA GLU A 114 2.40 22.00 -9.84
C GLU A 114 2.99 21.17 -10.99
N LYS A 115 4.20 20.62 -10.79
CA LYS A 115 4.84 19.76 -11.78
C LYS A 115 4.05 18.47 -12.03
N LEU A 116 3.55 17.84 -10.96
CA LEU A 116 2.72 16.64 -11.03
C LEU A 116 1.39 16.89 -11.73
N VAL A 117 0.66 17.94 -11.33
CA VAL A 117 -0.61 18.32 -11.95
C VAL A 117 -0.42 18.65 -13.42
N LYS A 118 0.65 19.36 -13.77
CA LYS A 118 0.98 19.67 -15.18
C LYS A 118 1.21 18.41 -16.00
N GLU A 119 2.00 17.45 -15.51
CA GLU A 119 2.22 16.17 -16.20
C GLU A 119 0.88 15.47 -16.45
N ILE A 120 0.08 15.24 -15.41
CA ILE A 120 -1.19 14.52 -15.50
C ILE A 120 -2.16 15.20 -16.47
N ARG A 121 -2.33 16.53 -16.37
CA ARG A 121 -3.29 17.25 -17.21
C ARG A 121 -2.83 17.43 -18.66
N THR A 122 -1.54 17.26 -18.94
CA THR A 122 -1.00 17.28 -20.31
C THR A 122 -1.05 15.89 -20.94
N ALA A 123 -0.99 14.83 -20.14
CA ALA A 123 -1.00 13.44 -20.64
C ALA A 123 -2.39 12.94 -21.04
N PHE A 124 -3.48 13.58 -20.58
CA PHE A 124 -4.84 13.09 -20.78
C PHE A 124 -5.83 14.23 -21.11
N ASP A 125 -6.64 14.02 -22.15
CA ASP A 125 -7.69 14.95 -22.58
C ASP A 125 -8.95 14.86 -21.72
N ARG A 126 -9.25 13.67 -21.18
CA ARG A 126 -10.39 13.43 -20.30
C ARG A 126 -9.99 12.56 -19.11
N ALA A 127 -10.65 12.76 -17.97
CA ALA A 127 -10.43 11.87 -16.83
C ALA A 127 -10.87 10.43 -17.09
N GLU A 128 -11.78 10.18 -18.04
CA GLU A 128 -12.16 8.82 -18.41
C GLU A 128 -11.02 8.07 -19.11
N ASP A 129 -10.11 8.78 -19.78
CA ASP A 129 -8.95 8.20 -20.49
C ASP A 129 -7.87 7.72 -19.52
N ILE A 130 -7.93 8.15 -18.26
CA ILE A 130 -7.02 7.73 -17.19
C ILE A 130 -7.42 6.33 -16.73
N GLN A 131 -6.83 5.33 -17.38
CA GLN A 131 -6.96 3.91 -17.10
C GLN A 131 -5.57 3.27 -16.95
N VAL A 132 -5.53 2.08 -16.36
CA VAL A 132 -4.31 1.25 -16.33
C VAL A 132 -3.89 0.97 -17.77
N GLY A 133 -2.65 1.35 -18.11
CA GLY A 133 -2.15 1.27 -19.48
C GLY A 133 -0.91 2.11 -19.70
N THR A 134 -0.43 2.11 -20.95
CA THR A 134 0.85 2.71 -21.33
C THR A 134 0.94 4.20 -21.04
N THR A 135 -0.14 4.97 -21.24
CA THR A 135 -0.15 6.41 -20.97
C THR A 135 -0.03 6.74 -19.48
N LEU A 136 -0.70 5.97 -18.60
CA LEU A 136 -0.54 6.15 -17.16
C LEU A 136 0.87 5.75 -16.71
N SER A 137 1.39 4.64 -17.26
CA SER A 137 2.75 4.17 -17.01
C SER A 137 3.85 5.06 -17.59
N SER A 138 3.54 6.02 -18.47
CA SER A 138 4.50 7.01 -18.97
C SER A 138 4.55 8.30 -18.14
N CYS A 139 3.65 8.47 -17.18
CA CYS A 139 3.67 9.57 -16.21
C CYS A 139 4.80 9.32 -15.18
N ASN A 140 6.03 9.59 -15.59
CA ASN A 140 7.24 9.29 -14.82
C ASN A 140 7.30 10.11 -13.52
N TYR A 141 6.84 11.35 -13.53
CA TYR A 141 6.86 12.19 -12.34
C TYR A 141 5.81 11.76 -11.32
N LEU A 142 4.62 11.33 -11.78
CA LEU A 142 3.62 10.67 -10.94
C LEU A 142 4.19 9.43 -10.25
N GLN A 143 4.83 8.52 -10.99
CA GLN A 143 5.48 7.34 -10.42
C GLN A 143 6.55 7.74 -9.39
N ALA A 144 7.41 8.69 -9.73
CA ALA A 144 8.43 9.20 -8.83
C ALA A 144 7.84 9.82 -7.55
N CYS A 145 6.67 10.47 -7.62
CA CYS A 145 5.98 10.98 -6.44
C CYS A 145 5.47 9.85 -5.55
N ILE A 146 4.87 8.79 -6.13
CA ILE A 146 4.43 7.62 -5.36
C ILE A 146 5.62 6.89 -4.73
N ASP A 147 6.71 6.70 -5.46
CA ASP A 147 7.94 6.08 -4.94
C ASP A 147 8.55 6.88 -3.78
N GLU A 148 8.60 8.20 -3.90
CA GLU A 148 9.11 9.05 -2.81
C GLU A 148 8.19 9.01 -1.58
N VAL A 149 6.88 8.87 -1.77
CA VAL A 149 5.93 8.68 -0.66
C VAL A 149 6.15 7.33 -0.01
N LEU A 150 6.28 6.25 -0.78
CA LEU A 150 6.56 4.91 -0.24
C LEU A 150 7.89 4.86 0.53
N ARG A 151 8.88 5.67 0.13
CA ARG A 151 10.14 5.85 0.87
C ARG A 151 9.94 6.62 2.18
N ALA A 152 9.19 7.73 2.14
CA ALA A 152 9.09 8.68 3.24
C ALA A 152 7.94 8.39 4.22
N ALA A 153 6.98 7.55 3.84
CA ALA A 153 5.81 7.16 4.61
C ALA A 153 5.37 5.73 4.26
N PRO A 154 6.22 4.71 4.50
CA PRO A 154 5.90 3.33 4.18
C PRO A 154 4.69 2.84 4.99
N ALA A 155 3.83 2.04 4.36
CA ALA A 155 2.67 1.46 5.04
C ALA A 155 3.06 0.45 6.14
N GLY A 156 4.12 -0.33 5.92
CA GLY A 156 4.77 -1.13 6.95
C GLY A 156 5.96 -0.37 7.51
N VAL A 157 5.86 0.09 8.76
CA VAL A 157 6.94 0.82 9.46
C VAL A 157 7.88 -0.08 10.25
N ALA A 158 7.50 -1.34 10.47
CA ALA A 158 8.37 -2.32 11.08
C ALA A 158 9.51 -2.67 10.11
N ASP A 159 10.76 -2.57 10.58
CA ASP A 159 11.87 -3.25 9.94
C ASP A 159 11.50 -4.73 9.84
N LEU A 160 11.44 -5.27 8.62
CA LEU A 160 11.24 -6.69 8.46
C LEU A 160 12.50 -7.38 8.98
N VAL A 161 12.45 -7.81 10.23
CA VAL A 161 13.53 -8.52 10.91
C VAL A 161 14.06 -9.62 9.99
N ARG A 162 15.31 -9.45 9.56
CA ARG A 162 16.08 -10.48 8.87
C ARG A 162 16.97 -11.09 9.95
N GLU A 163 16.74 -12.36 10.25
CA GLU A 163 17.62 -13.11 11.14
C GLU A 163 18.76 -13.70 10.31
N VAL A 164 20.00 -13.36 10.67
CA VAL A 164 21.18 -14.01 10.11
C VAL A 164 21.22 -15.44 10.63
N LEU A 165 21.08 -16.41 9.74
CA LEU A 165 21.11 -17.83 10.09
C LEU A 165 22.48 -18.26 10.65
N PRO A 166 22.57 -19.40 11.37
CA PRO A 166 23.83 -19.91 11.88
C PRO A 166 24.90 -20.05 10.78
N GLY A 167 26.02 -19.35 10.93
CA GLY A 167 27.11 -19.30 9.93
C GLY A 167 27.56 -17.86 9.58
N GLY A 168 26.72 -16.86 9.87
CA GLY A 168 27.02 -15.46 9.54
C GLY A 168 26.78 -15.14 8.06
N LEU A 169 26.86 -13.85 7.71
CA LEU A 169 26.75 -13.38 6.33
C LEU A 169 27.97 -12.52 6.02
N GLU A 170 28.78 -12.93 5.06
CA GLU A 170 29.77 -12.06 4.43
C GLU A 170 29.09 -11.28 3.30
N ILE A 171 29.24 -9.96 3.32
CA ILE A 171 28.84 -9.09 2.20
C ILE A 171 30.08 -8.31 1.78
N GLU A 172 30.45 -8.41 0.49
CA GLU A 172 31.57 -7.67 -0.12
C GLU A 172 32.91 -7.76 0.63
N GLY A 173 33.24 -8.93 1.19
CA GLY A 173 34.51 -9.16 1.92
C GLY A 173 34.57 -8.49 3.30
N GLY A 174 33.47 -7.87 3.75
CA GLY A 174 33.27 -7.38 5.09
C GLY A 174 32.33 -8.29 5.89
N ARG A 175 32.76 -8.70 7.09
CA ARG A 175 31.85 -9.29 8.07
C ARG A 175 31.02 -8.15 8.67
N LEU A 176 29.72 -8.12 8.37
CA LEU A 176 28.82 -7.15 8.99
C LEU A 176 28.74 -7.42 10.50
N PRO A 177 29.12 -6.46 11.37
CA PRO A 177 28.84 -6.58 12.78
C PRO A 177 27.34 -6.47 13.02
N GLU A 178 26.87 -7.18 14.03
CA GLU A 178 25.50 -7.14 14.50
C GLU A 178 25.03 -5.69 14.71
N GLY A 179 23.88 -5.30 14.13
CA GLY A 179 23.24 -4.01 14.38
C GLY A 179 23.54 -2.84 13.43
N THR A 180 24.17 -3.06 12.27
CA THR A 180 24.45 -1.98 11.30
C THR A 180 23.24 -1.67 10.41
N GLN A 181 22.80 -0.39 10.37
CA GLN A 181 21.73 0.08 9.46
C GLN A 181 22.32 0.88 8.29
N LEU A 182 21.87 0.57 7.07
CA LEU A 182 22.21 1.27 5.83
C LEU A 182 21.02 2.16 5.40
N GLY A 183 21.28 3.35 4.87
CA GLY A 183 20.22 4.33 4.56
C GLY A 183 20.44 5.10 3.26
N PHE A 184 19.40 5.85 2.87
CA PHE A 184 19.42 6.72 1.69
C PHE A 184 20.25 7.98 1.92
N GLY A 185 20.90 8.49 0.86
CA GLY A 185 21.46 9.85 0.86
C GLY A 185 20.34 10.89 0.80
N ASP A 186 20.38 11.91 1.67
CA ASP A 186 19.33 12.92 1.85
C ASP A 186 17.92 12.32 2.14
N PRO A 187 17.77 11.54 3.24
CA PRO A 187 16.54 10.80 3.53
C PRO A 187 15.40 11.69 4.04
N TRP A 188 15.73 12.88 4.56
CA TRP A 188 14.79 13.79 5.22
C TRP A 188 14.17 14.83 4.27
N THR A 189 14.51 14.77 2.98
CA THR A 189 13.91 15.67 1.98
C THR A 189 12.98 14.88 1.11
N PHE A 190 11.71 15.31 1.03
CA PHE A 190 10.76 14.78 0.05
C PHE A 190 11.10 15.34 -1.34
N ARG A 191 11.75 14.53 -2.18
CA ARG A 191 12.25 14.93 -3.50
C ARG A 191 12.00 13.86 -4.56
N PRO A 192 10.85 13.90 -5.26
CA PRO A 192 10.57 12.96 -6.35
C PRO A 192 11.63 12.96 -7.46
N GLU A 193 12.33 14.08 -7.69
CA GLU A 193 13.42 14.13 -8.67
C GLU A 193 14.53 13.10 -8.43
N ARG A 194 14.67 12.57 -7.20
CA ARG A 194 15.63 11.50 -6.87
C ARG A 194 15.48 10.24 -7.73
N TRP A 195 14.28 10.01 -8.26
CA TRP A 195 13.96 8.81 -9.05
C TRP A 195 14.11 9.01 -10.56
N ILE A 196 14.51 10.21 -11.00
CA ILE A 196 14.56 10.59 -12.41
C ILE A 196 15.92 11.21 -12.72
N ALA A 197 16.67 10.57 -13.64
CA ALA A 197 17.92 11.13 -14.12
C ALA A 197 17.62 12.35 -15.01
N ASP A 198 18.06 13.53 -14.58
CA ASP A 198 17.80 14.79 -15.25
C ASP A 198 18.89 15.79 -14.88
N SER A 199 19.68 16.21 -15.87
CA SER A 199 20.79 17.14 -15.70
C SER A 199 20.35 18.49 -15.12
N SER A 200 19.11 18.92 -15.36
CA SER A 200 18.56 20.16 -14.80
C SER A 200 18.34 20.10 -13.28
N THR A 201 18.23 18.89 -12.74
CA THR A 201 18.09 18.62 -11.29
C THR A 201 19.39 18.15 -10.64
N GLY A 202 20.43 17.92 -11.45
CA GLY A 202 21.72 17.40 -11.01
C GLY A 202 21.71 15.91 -10.65
N VAL A 203 20.61 15.19 -10.91
CA VAL A 203 20.49 13.75 -10.61
C VAL A 203 21.03 12.94 -11.78
N THR A 204 22.06 12.13 -11.54
CA THR A 204 22.66 11.26 -12.57
C THR A 204 21.98 9.89 -12.61
N PRO A 205 22.14 9.12 -13.70
CA PRO A 205 21.68 7.73 -13.75
C PRO A 205 22.23 6.85 -12.62
N GLU A 206 23.48 7.07 -12.20
CA GLU A 206 24.12 6.35 -11.11
C GLU A 206 23.45 6.65 -9.76
N ASP A 207 23.02 7.90 -9.54
CA ASP A 207 22.29 8.27 -8.33
C ASP A 207 20.92 7.61 -8.27
N VAL A 208 20.21 7.54 -9.40
CA VAL A 208 18.94 6.81 -9.50
C VAL A 208 19.16 5.32 -9.24
N ALA A 209 20.18 4.71 -9.85
CA ALA A 209 20.49 3.29 -9.66
C ALA A 209 20.79 2.97 -8.19
N ARG A 210 21.55 3.84 -7.52
CA ARG A 210 21.88 3.73 -6.09
C ARG A 210 20.66 3.90 -5.20
N ALA A 211 19.76 4.83 -5.53
CA ALA A 211 18.51 4.98 -4.79
C ALA A 211 17.62 3.74 -4.96
N ARG A 212 17.53 3.20 -6.19
CA ARG A 212 16.73 2.00 -6.50
C ARG A 212 17.26 0.74 -5.82
N SER A 213 18.57 0.57 -5.68
CA SER A 213 19.14 -0.63 -5.05
C SER A 213 18.78 -0.77 -3.56
N ALA A 214 18.55 0.36 -2.88
CA ALA A 214 18.11 0.38 -1.48
C ALA A 214 16.58 0.47 -1.31
N PHE A 215 15.81 0.62 -2.39
CA PHE A 215 14.38 0.89 -2.34
C PHE A 215 13.53 -0.36 -2.50
N ASN A 216 13.08 -0.90 -1.36
CA ASN A 216 12.31 -2.15 -1.30
C ASN A 216 11.01 -2.00 -0.49
N PRO A 217 10.12 -1.04 -0.82
CA PRO A 217 8.90 -0.78 -0.04
C PRO A 217 7.89 -1.93 -0.05
N PHE A 218 7.99 -2.81 -1.05
CA PHE A 218 7.20 -4.03 -1.22
C PHE A 218 7.97 -5.30 -0.84
N THR A 219 9.12 -5.13 -0.17
CA THR A 219 10.07 -6.20 0.17
C THR A 219 10.60 -6.95 -1.08
N ILE A 220 11.47 -7.95 -0.89
CA ILE A 220 12.09 -8.74 -1.95
C ILE A 220 12.21 -10.22 -1.56
N GLY A 221 12.41 -11.09 -2.55
CA GLY A 221 12.53 -12.53 -2.37
C GLY A 221 11.19 -13.22 -2.15
N ALA A 222 11.19 -14.36 -1.46
CA ALA A 222 9.98 -15.18 -1.25
C ALA A 222 8.88 -14.47 -0.41
N GLY A 223 9.23 -13.42 0.32
CA GLY A 223 8.30 -12.61 1.10
C GLY A 223 7.87 -11.31 0.41
N ASN A 224 8.13 -11.14 -0.89
CA ASN A 224 7.72 -9.94 -1.62
C ASN A 224 6.18 -9.80 -1.65
N CYS A 225 5.72 -8.56 -1.69
CA CYS A 225 4.29 -8.27 -1.71
C CYS A 225 3.65 -8.78 -3.02
N VAL A 226 2.78 -9.78 -2.91
CA VAL A 226 2.02 -10.31 -4.07
C VAL A 226 1.13 -9.23 -4.71
N GLY A 227 0.66 -8.26 -3.91
CA GLY A 227 -0.21 -7.17 -4.34
C GLY A 227 0.51 -5.97 -4.96
N GLN A 228 1.84 -5.98 -5.08
CA GLN A 228 2.63 -4.80 -5.49
C GLN A 228 2.10 -4.13 -6.78
N LYS A 229 1.87 -4.92 -7.84
CA LYS A 229 1.40 -4.38 -9.12
C LYS A 229 0.02 -3.74 -8.99
N PHE A 230 -0.90 -4.42 -8.32
CA PHE A 230 -2.25 -3.94 -8.08
C PHE A 230 -2.27 -2.66 -7.24
N ALA A 231 -1.48 -2.61 -6.16
CA ALA A 231 -1.36 -1.43 -5.31
C ALA A 231 -0.81 -0.22 -6.08
N MET A 232 0.23 -0.42 -6.91
CA MET A 232 0.77 0.67 -7.74
C MET A 232 -0.27 1.17 -8.75
N GLU A 233 -0.98 0.28 -9.43
CA GLU A 233 -2.04 0.66 -10.37
C GLU A 233 -3.16 1.45 -9.66
N GLU A 234 -3.61 0.99 -8.50
CA GLU A 234 -4.62 1.66 -7.68
C GLU A 234 -4.17 3.05 -7.23
N LEU A 235 -2.92 3.20 -6.76
CA LEU A 235 -2.35 4.47 -6.35
C LEU A 235 -2.25 5.45 -7.53
N LEU A 236 -1.68 5.00 -8.65
CA LEU A 236 -1.47 5.81 -9.84
C LEU A 236 -2.81 6.29 -10.41
N ILE A 237 -3.77 5.39 -10.61
CA ILE A 237 -5.07 5.75 -11.19
C ILE A 237 -5.86 6.67 -10.26
N THR A 238 -5.84 6.41 -8.95
CA THR A 238 -6.57 7.21 -7.96
C THR A 238 -6.03 8.63 -7.90
N VAL A 239 -4.71 8.79 -7.79
CA VAL A 239 -4.06 10.10 -7.76
C VAL A 239 -4.26 10.85 -9.07
N ALA A 240 -4.00 10.20 -10.21
CA ALA A 240 -4.12 10.82 -11.53
C ALA A 240 -5.55 11.31 -11.78
N ARG A 241 -6.57 10.46 -11.56
CA ARG A 241 -7.98 10.86 -11.74
C ARG A 241 -8.38 11.98 -10.79
N THR A 242 -7.91 11.94 -9.55
CA THR A 242 -8.21 12.98 -8.55
C THR A 242 -7.65 14.34 -8.97
N LEU A 243 -6.35 14.41 -9.29
CA LEU A 243 -5.67 15.66 -9.66
C LEU A 243 -6.03 16.17 -11.06
N TRP A 244 -6.49 15.28 -11.94
CA TRP A 244 -7.05 15.69 -13.23
C TRP A 244 -8.40 16.41 -13.04
N ARG A 245 -9.29 15.87 -12.18
CA ARG A 245 -10.64 16.41 -11.95
C ARG A 245 -10.70 17.57 -10.96
N MET A 246 -9.74 17.66 -10.05
CA MET A 246 -9.79 18.58 -8.91
C MET A 246 -8.44 19.27 -8.68
N ASP A 247 -8.50 20.49 -8.15
CA ASP A 247 -7.38 21.12 -7.48
C ASP A 247 -7.42 20.74 -5.99
N ALA A 248 -6.25 20.51 -5.39
CA ALA A 248 -6.10 20.20 -3.98
C ALA A 248 -5.17 21.20 -3.29
N ARG A 249 -5.48 21.53 -2.04
CA ARG A 249 -4.56 22.29 -1.16
C ARG A 249 -4.70 21.87 0.29
N LEU A 250 -3.65 22.06 1.07
CA LEU A 250 -3.70 21.91 2.52
C LEU A 250 -4.67 22.95 3.11
N VAL A 251 -5.46 22.56 4.12
CA VAL A 251 -6.23 23.52 4.91
C VAL A 251 -5.25 24.51 5.56
N PRO A 252 -5.46 25.84 5.44
CA PRO A 252 -4.55 26.82 6.04
C PRO A 252 -4.36 26.58 7.55
N GLY A 253 -3.10 26.45 7.97
CA GLY A 253 -2.73 26.21 9.37
C GLY A 253 -2.83 24.77 9.85
N ASP A 254 -3.24 23.82 8.99
CA ASP A 254 -3.32 22.41 9.37
C ASP A 254 -1.92 21.79 9.57
N ASN A 255 -1.80 21.06 10.67
CA ASN A 255 -0.60 20.31 11.04
C ASN A 255 -0.93 18.87 11.46
N LEU A 256 -2.14 18.38 11.13
CA LEU A 256 -2.53 17.01 11.46
C LEU A 256 -1.62 16.00 10.73
N GLY A 257 -1.19 14.97 11.47
CA GLY A 257 -0.23 13.97 11.01
C GLY A 257 1.24 14.41 11.01
N ALA A 258 1.53 15.71 11.16
CA ALA A 258 2.91 16.21 11.15
C ALA A 258 3.63 15.97 12.48
N GLY A 259 4.97 15.85 12.41
CA GLY A 259 5.79 15.86 13.61
C GLY A 259 5.67 17.19 14.39
N SER A 260 5.95 17.14 15.68
CA SER A 260 5.95 18.35 16.51
C SER A 260 6.94 18.26 17.66
N SER A 261 7.40 19.41 18.17
CA SER A 261 8.31 19.47 19.32
C SER A 261 7.75 18.84 20.60
N LYS A 262 6.42 18.68 20.69
CA LYS A 262 5.70 18.02 21.77
C LYS A 262 5.79 16.50 21.70
N LEU A 263 6.13 15.93 20.55
CA LEU A 263 6.32 14.49 20.36
C LEU A 263 7.74 14.07 20.75
N GLY A 264 7.88 12.77 20.99
CA GLY A 264 9.14 12.15 21.37
C GLY A 264 10.21 12.18 20.27
N TRP A 265 11.39 11.67 20.62
CA TRP A 265 12.48 11.49 19.67
C TRP A 265 12.02 10.70 18.43
N GLY A 266 12.46 11.10 17.24
CA GLY A 266 12.04 10.51 15.96
C GLY A 266 10.74 11.06 15.35
N SER A 267 9.95 11.86 16.07
CA SER A 267 8.65 12.38 15.58
C SER A 267 8.50 13.90 15.69
N ARG A 268 9.63 14.63 15.70
CA ARG A 268 9.64 16.09 15.97
C ARG A 268 9.55 16.97 14.74
N ASP A 269 9.90 16.44 13.58
CA ASP A 269 9.97 17.23 12.35
C ASP A 269 8.58 17.42 11.73
N LYS A 270 8.14 18.69 11.68
CA LYS A 270 6.86 19.09 11.09
C LYS A 270 6.76 18.85 9.59
N ASN A 271 7.89 18.65 8.92
CA ASN A 271 7.94 18.35 7.49
C ASN A 271 7.78 16.85 7.19
N HIS A 272 7.70 16.02 8.23
CA HIS A 272 7.54 14.58 8.11
C HIS A 272 6.23 14.11 8.75
N ILE A 273 5.62 13.11 8.13
CA ILE A 273 4.45 12.45 8.70
C ILE A 273 4.87 11.51 9.83
N VAL A 274 4.08 11.49 10.89
CA VAL A 274 4.28 10.58 12.02
C VAL A 274 3.47 9.31 11.79
N LEU A 275 4.18 8.20 11.69
CA LEU A 275 3.60 6.86 11.59
C LEU A 275 3.92 6.09 12.87
N ARG A 276 2.94 5.31 13.35
CA ARG A 276 3.08 4.45 14.53
C ARG A 276 2.89 3.00 14.11
N ASP A 277 3.80 2.13 14.54
CA ASP A 277 3.72 0.71 14.24
C ASP A 277 2.58 0.05 15.03
N ALA A 278 1.69 -0.63 14.32
CA ALA A 278 0.71 -1.54 14.85
C ALA A 278 0.36 -2.61 13.79
N TRP A 279 1.36 -3.38 13.34
CA TRP A 279 1.30 -4.32 12.21
C TRP A 279 1.24 -3.65 10.83
N ILE A 280 0.32 -2.69 10.67
CA ILE A 280 0.36 -1.64 9.65
C ILE A 280 0.53 -0.30 10.37
N SER A 281 0.86 0.76 9.64
CA SER A 281 0.95 2.12 10.19
C SER A 281 -0.39 2.67 10.68
N ILE A 282 -0.44 3.07 11.96
CA ILE A 282 -1.43 4.00 12.49
C ILE A 282 -0.95 5.43 12.23
N LYS A 283 -1.83 6.26 11.68
CA LYS A 283 -1.52 7.59 11.18
C LYS A 283 -2.73 8.50 11.28
N ASP A 284 -2.45 9.76 11.56
CA ASP A 284 -3.36 10.85 11.25
C ASP A 284 -2.94 11.47 9.91
N GLY A 285 -3.90 11.91 9.10
CA GLY A 285 -3.63 12.52 7.80
C GLY A 285 -3.87 14.02 7.79
N PRO A 286 -3.31 14.74 6.81
CA PRO A 286 -3.62 16.16 6.65
C PRO A 286 -5.09 16.37 6.30
N MET A 287 -5.62 17.51 6.72
CA MET A 287 -6.89 18.01 6.23
C MET A 287 -6.67 18.71 4.89
N VAL A 288 -7.26 18.15 3.83
CA VAL A 288 -7.09 18.65 2.45
C VAL A 288 -8.41 19.20 1.93
N GLN A 289 -8.33 20.37 1.29
CA GLN A 289 -9.46 20.97 0.57
C GLN A 289 -9.36 20.63 -0.91
N PHE A 290 -10.48 20.16 -1.47
CA PHE A 290 -10.60 19.90 -2.89
C PHE A 290 -11.58 20.88 -3.52
N ARG A 291 -11.28 21.33 -4.73
CA ARG A 291 -12.17 22.12 -5.56
C ARG A 291 -12.23 21.47 -6.94
N LYS A 292 -13.43 21.32 -7.50
CA LYS A 292 -13.57 20.89 -8.89
C LYS A 292 -12.77 21.82 -9.80
N ARG A 293 -11.98 21.24 -10.71
CA ARG A 293 -11.27 22.00 -11.74
C ARG A 293 -12.31 22.85 -12.51
N VAL A 294 -11.99 24.12 -12.69
CA VAL A 294 -12.71 24.99 -13.63
C VAL A 294 -11.86 24.98 -14.89
N ASP A 295 -12.46 24.62 -16.01
CA ASP A 295 -11.78 24.56 -17.32
C ASP A 295 -11.28 25.94 -17.77
#